data_AF-A0AAX6DVE2-F1
#
_entry.id   AF-A0AAX6DVE2-F1
#
_cell.length_a   1.000
_cell.length_b   1.000
_cell.length_c   1.000
_cell.angle_alpha   90.00
_cell.angle_beta   90.00
_cell.angle_gamma   90.00
#
_symmetry.space_group_name_H-M   'P 1'
#
loop_
_entity.id
_entity.type
_entity.pdbx_description
1 polymer ?
#
loop_
_entity_poly.entity_id
_entity_poly.type
_entity_poly.pdbx_seq_one_letter_code
_entity_poly.pdbx_strand_id
1 'polypeptide(L)'
;MALFLLTLLLLLLPNAFAFFPAHQKSHHPHHSDAAHDYRNALTKSLLFFEGQRSGRLPPTQRIKWRRDSGLSDGSAAGVDLVGGYYDAGDNVKFGFPMAFTTTMLSWSVIEFGGLMKGELPHAKEAVRWATDYLLKATAHPDAIYVQVGDANKDHSCWERPEDMDTPRTVVKVDSSNPGTEVAAETAAALAAASLVFRRSDPSYSKLLLKTATRVFEFANKYRGSYSNGLKRWVCPFYCSYSGYQDELLWGAAWLHKATKNPTYLDYIQVNGQTLGADETDNTFGWDNKHVGARILLSKAFLVQNVKSLHDYKGHADNFICSLIPGTPFSTTQYTPGGLLFKMSDSNMQYVTSTSFLLLTYAKYLTYSSKVVTCAGVTITPKKLRSIAKRQVDYLLGDNPNKMSYMVGYGTRYPQRIHHRGSSLPSVSAHPARIPCRTGFTALNSGAPNPNLLVGAVVGGPDARDRFPDQRTDYEQSEPATYINAPLVGSLAYLAHSFGQL
;
A
#
# COMPACT_ATOMS: atom_id res chain seq x y z
N MET A 1 43.85 -78.13 13.76
CA MET A 1 43.55 -79.44 14.40
C MET A 1 42.61 -79.19 15.56
N ALA A 2 41.46 -79.89 15.57
CA ALA A 2 40.63 -80.30 16.71
C ALA A 2 40.23 -79.24 17.77
N LEU A 3 38.93 -79.00 18.01
CA LEU A 3 38.07 -79.77 18.95
C LEU A 3 38.76 -79.94 20.33
N PHE A 4 38.19 -79.68 21.50
CA PHE A 4 36.83 -79.37 21.99
C PHE A 4 36.96 -79.38 23.55
N LEU A 5 36.07 -78.65 24.26
CA LEU A 5 35.47 -79.02 25.58
C LEU A 5 36.43 -79.02 26.82
N LEU A 6 36.04 -78.71 28.06
CA LEU A 6 34.73 -78.61 28.73
C LEU A 6 34.89 -77.81 30.06
N THR A 7 33.99 -76.85 30.28
CA THR A 7 33.24 -76.45 31.50
C THR A 7 33.77 -76.72 32.93
N LEU A 8 33.53 -75.75 33.86
CA LEU A 8 32.52 -75.90 34.94
C LEU A 8 32.19 -74.59 35.72
N LEU A 9 30.89 -74.22 35.72
CA LEU A 9 30.00 -73.71 36.82
C LEU A 9 30.40 -72.42 37.60
N LEU A 10 29.55 -71.43 37.99
CA LEU A 10 28.08 -71.28 38.13
C LEU A 10 27.71 -69.83 38.55
N LEU A 11 26.53 -69.35 38.10
CA LEU A 11 25.56 -68.42 38.78
C LEU A 11 25.90 -66.92 38.87
N LEU A 12 25.05 -65.91 38.58
CA LEU A 12 23.60 -65.76 38.28
C LEU A 12 23.38 -64.46 37.44
N LEU A 13 22.34 -64.47 36.60
CA LEU A 13 21.77 -63.41 35.75
C LEU A 13 21.02 -62.31 36.58
N PRO A 14 20.48 -61.19 36.02
CA PRO A 14 20.31 -60.84 34.60
C PRO A 14 20.61 -59.36 34.23
N ASN A 15 20.37 -59.08 32.95
CA ASN A 15 19.98 -57.81 32.33
C ASN A 15 21.07 -56.99 31.63
N ALA A 16 20.99 -57.12 30.31
CA ALA A 16 21.72 -56.43 29.28
C ALA A 16 21.67 -54.90 29.46
N PHE A 17 22.85 -54.32 29.60
CA PHE A 17 23.13 -52.95 29.17
C PHE A 17 24.10 -53.03 28.00
N ALA A 18 23.58 -52.79 26.79
CA ALA A 18 24.40 -52.50 25.63
C ALA A 18 23.84 -51.26 24.92
N PHE A 19 24.60 -50.18 25.08
CA PHE A 19 24.79 -49.07 24.15
C PHE A 19 23.56 -48.36 23.58
N PHE A 20 23.26 -47.20 24.17
CA PHE A 20 22.88 -46.01 23.41
C PHE A 20 23.88 -44.88 23.72
N PRO A 21 24.39 -44.16 22.71
CA PRO A 21 25.28 -43.04 22.93
C PRO A 21 24.53 -41.91 23.64
N ALA A 22 25.14 -41.36 24.69
CA ALA A 22 24.64 -40.19 25.38
C ALA A 22 24.51 -39.03 24.37
N HIS A 23 23.28 -38.73 23.96
CA HIS A 23 22.95 -37.44 23.36
C HIS A 23 23.25 -36.38 24.41
N GLN A 24 24.36 -35.67 24.24
CA GLN A 24 24.50 -34.34 24.79
C GLN A 24 23.27 -33.55 24.34
N LYS A 25 22.41 -33.18 25.30
CA LYS A 25 21.41 -32.15 25.08
C LYS A 25 22.18 -30.87 24.77
N SER A 26 22.38 -30.58 23.50
CA SER A 26 22.64 -29.21 23.08
C SER A 26 21.38 -28.44 23.43
N HIS A 27 21.43 -27.72 24.55
CA HIS A 27 20.56 -26.58 24.75
C HIS A 27 20.94 -25.56 23.68
N HIS A 28 20.41 -25.75 22.47
CA HIS A 28 20.31 -24.65 21.54
C HIS A 28 19.42 -23.61 22.22
N PRO A 29 19.91 -22.40 22.47
CA PRO A 29 19.01 -21.33 22.83
C PRO A 29 18.02 -21.25 21.67
N HIS A 30 16.74 -21.45 21.96
CA HIS A 30 15.71 -20.93 21.09
C HIS A 30 16.00 -19.44 20.98
N HIS A 31 16.68 -19.02 19.92
CA HIS A 31 16.59 -17.65 19.45
C HIS A 31 15.09 -17.46 19.19
N SER A 32 14.40 -16.85 20.14
CA SER A 32 13.25 -16.05 19.79
C SER A 32 13.79 -15.08 18.75
N ASP A 33 13.48 -15.30 17.47
CA ASP A 33 13.62 -14.23 16.48
C ASP A 33 12.91 -13.03 17.11
N ALA A 34 13.70 -12.03 17.50
CA ALA A 34 13.15 -10.86 18.16
C ALA A 34 12.18 -10.23 17.16
N ALA A 35 10.88 -10.38 17.42
CA ALA A 35 9.86 -9.88 16.52
C ALA A 35 10.08 -8.37 16.34
N HIS A 36 10.07 -7.89 15.08
CA HIS A 36 10.08 -6.46 14.77
C HIS A 36 9.05 -5.73 15.62
N ASP A 37 9.38 -4.51 16.08
CA ASP A 37 8.42 -3.62 16.73
C ASP A 37 7.48 -3.03 15.66
N TYR A 38 6.42 -3.78 15.34
CA TYR A 38 5.40 -3.40 14.36
C TYR A 38 4.54 -2.24 14.87
N ARG A 39 4.37 -2.06 16.18
CA ARG A 39 3.68 -0.88 16.73
C ARG A 39 4.46 0.38 16.40
N ASN A 40 5.77 0.38 16.61
CA ASN A 40 6.62 1.50 16.26
C ASN A 40 6.62 1.78 14.75
N ALA A 41 6.70 0.73 13.92
CA ALA A 41 6.55 0.86 12.47
C ALA A 41 5.19 1.44 12.08
N LEU A 42 4.10 1.05 12.76
CA LEU A 42 2.75 1.56 12.51
C LEU A 42 2.68 3.07 12.78
N THR A 43 3.13 3.52 13.96
CA THR A 43 3.18 4.95 14.30
C THR A 43 3.96 5.74 13.26
N LYS A 44 5.13 5.22 12.83
CA LYS A 44 5.97 5.86 11.81
C LYS A 44 5.29 5.91 10.45
N SER A 45 4.67 4.81 10.01
CA SER A 45 3.95 4.77 8.74
C SER A 45 2.85 5.83 8.63
N LEU A 46 2.22 6.21 9.76
CA LEU A 46 1.22 7.28 9.84
C LEU A 46 1.86 8.68 9.85
N LEU A 47 3.03 8.85 10.48
CA LEU A 47 3.81 10.09 10.43
C LEU A 47 4.26 10.45 9.02
N PHE A 48 4.53 9.46 8.17
CA PHE A 48 4.86 9.71 6.76
C PHE A 48 3.79 10.54 6.04
N PHE A 49 2.51 10.21 6.23
CA PHE A 49 1.41 10.96 5.60
C PHE A 49 1.38 12.42 6.04
N GLU A 50 1.74 12.73 7.28
CA GLU A 50 1.88 14.12 7.74
C GLU A 50 2.99 14.86 6.99
N GLY A 51 4.09 14.16 6.69
CA GLY A 51 5.20 14.65 5.88
C GLY A 51 4.82 14.93 4.42
N GLN A 52 3.76 14.30 3.89
CA GLN A 52 3.26 14.48 2.52
C GLN A 52 2.17 15.55 2.38
N ARG A 53 1.65 16.12 3.47
CA ARG A 53 0.49 17.05 3.42
C ARG A 53 0.79 18.30 2.56
N SER A 54 -0.07 18.65 1.63
CA SER A 54 -0.09 19.97 0.96
C SER A 54 -1.17 20.85 1.59
N GLY A 55 -1.05 22.18 1.50
CA GLY A 55 -2.01 23.13 2.03
C GLY A 55 -1.64 23.67 3.40
N ARG A 56 -2.65 24.18 4.12
CA ARG A 56 -2.49 24.73 5.48
C ARG A 56 -2.44 23.61 6.51
N LEU A 57 -1.30 23.43 7.17
CA LEU A 57 -1.09 22.34 8.11
C LEU A 57 -1.86 22.57 9.42
N PRO A 58 -2.42 21.50 10.03
CA PRO A 58 -3.13 21.63 11.29
C PRO A 58 -2.14 21.87 12.45
N PRO A 59 -2.57 22.52 13.54
CA PRO A 59 -1.72 22.71 14.73
C PRO A 59 -1.29 21.37 15.38
N THR A 60 -2.04 20.30 15.13
CA THR A 60 -1.76 18.93 15.59
C THR A 60 -0.66 18.22 14.80
N GLN A 61 -0.14 18.81 13.71
CA GLN A 61 0.94 18.26 12.89
C GLN A 61 2.16 17.88 13.75
N ARG A 62 2.59 16.63 13.70
CA ARG A 62 3.73 16.07 14.45
C ARG A 62 5.04 16.18 13.67
N ILE A 63 5.02 16.09 12.34
CA ILE A 63 6.19 16.38 11.50
C ILE A 63 6.49 17.89 11.49
N LYS A 64 7.45 18.33 12.31
CA LYS A 64 7.70 19.76 12.60
C LYS A 64 8.56 20.51 11.59
N TRP A 65 9.24 19.81 10.68
CA TRP A 65 10.06 20.45 9.63
C TRP A 65 9.24 20.92 8.42
N ARG A 66 7.97 20.48 8.30
CA ARG A 66 7.01 20.96 7.30
C ARG A 66 6.31 22.26 7.72
N ARG A 67 5.93 23.08 6.74
CA ARG A 67 5.04 24.25 6.91
C ARG A 67 3.98 24.28 5.80
N ASP A 68 3.11 25.29 5.87
CA ASP A 68 2.09 25.55 4.87
C ASP A 68 2.69 25.67 3.46
N SER A 69 2.05 25.04 2.48
CA SER A 69 2.49 25.04 1.08
C SER A 69 1.31 24.93 0.12
N GLY A 70 1.48 25.30 -1.16
CA GLY A 70 0.41 25.14 -2.17
C GLY A 70 -0.88 25.92 -1.85
N LEU A 71 -0.77 27.08 -1.19
CA LEU A 71 -1.92 27.83 -0.67
C LEU A 71 -2.78 28.51 -1.74
N SER A 72 -2.32 28.54 -2.99
CA SER A 72 -3.04 29.07 -4.16
C SER A 72 -3.51 27.96 -5.11
N ASP A 73 -3.41 26.70 -4.71
CA ASP A 73 -3.85 25.56 -5.53
C ASP A 73 -5.33 25.73 -5.91
N GLY A 74 -5.61 25.77 -7.22
CA GLY A 74 -6.97 25.94 -7.74
C GLY A 74 -7.36 27.38 -8.09
N SER A 75 -6.72 28.41 -7.50
CA SER A 75 -7.19 29.79 -7.59
C SER A 75 -7.25 30.32 -9.02
N ALA A 76 -6.26 29.99 -9.86
CA ALA A 76 -6.23 30.39 -11.27
C ALA A 76 -7.37 29.77 -12.11
N ALA A 77 -7.95 28.66 -11.64
CA ALA A 77 -9.10 27.99 -12.25
C ALA A 77 -10.43 28.33 -11.56
N GLY A 78 -10.45 29.29 -10.63
CA GLY A 78 -11.65 29.72 -9.91
C GLY A 78 -12.18 28.70 -8.90
N VAL A 79 -11.34 27.79 -8.40
CA VAL A 79 -11.71 26.75 -7.43
C VAL A 79 -10.75 26.71 -6.23
N ASP A 80 -11.18 26.13 -5.11
CA ASP A 80 -10.30 25.82 -3.98
C ASP A 80 -9.84 24.36 -4.11
N LEU A 81 -8.56 24.16 -4.40
CA LEU A 81 -7.92 22.84 -4.41
C LEU A 81 -6.78 22.78 -3.39
N VAL A 82 -6.74 23.64 -2.37
CA VAL A 82 -5.75 23.59 -1.29
C VAL A 82 -5.98 22.35 -0.43
N GLY A 83 -4.91 21.64 -0.06
CA GLY A 83 -4.98 20.39 0.71
C GLY A 83 -4.44 19.18 -0.04
N GLY A 84 -4.72 17.98 0.47
CA GLY A 84 -4.34 16.70 -0.14
C GLY A 84 -2.89 16.33 0.14
N TYR A 85 -2.38 15.31 -0.56
CA TYR A 85 -1.01 14.84 -0.41
C TYR A 85 -0.19 15.16 -1.67
N TYR A 86 1.07 15.56 -1.47
CA TYR A 86 2.07 15.38 -2.52
C TYR A 86 2.31 13.89 -2.73
N ASP A 87 2.49 13.50 -3.98
CA ASP A 87 2.41 12.11 -4.39
C ASP A 87 3.59 11.26 -3.89
N ALA A 88 4.81 11.75 -4.14
CA ALA A 88 6.05 11.03 -3.89
C ALA A 88 7.15 11.95 -3.34
N GLY A 89 8.31 12.01 -3.98
CA GLY A 89 9.41 12.93 -3.70
C GLY A 89 9.25 14.32 -4.30
N ASP A 90 8.20 14.51 -5.09
CA ASP A 90 7.82 15.72 -5.80
C ASP A 90 6.76 16.53 -5.07
N ASN A 91 6.35 17.64 -5.70
CA ASN A 91 5.32 18.49 -5.14
C ASN A 91 4.05 18.51 -6.02
N VAL A 92 3.86 17.50 -6.87
CA VAL A 92 2.64 17.36 -7.68
C VAL A 92 1.57 16.62 -6.89
N LYS A 93 0.32 17.03 -7.08
CA LYS A 93 -0.85 16.30 -6.57
C LYS A 93 -1.47 15.52 -7.71
N PHE A 94 -1.07 14.27 -7.87
CA PHE A 94 -1.69 13.34 -8.82
C PHE A 94 -2.92 12.69 -8.19
N GLY A 95 -4.10 12.96 -8.74
CA GLY A 95 -5.38 12.52 -8.19
C GLY A 95 -5.58 11.01 -8.26
N PHE A 96 -5.06 10.35 -9.29
CA PHE A 96 -5.24 8.91 -9.48
C PHE A 96 -4.53 8.05 -8.40
N PRO A 97 -3.20 8.16 -8.20
CA PRO A 97 -2.53 7.49 -7.09
C PRO A 97 -3.00 7.99 -5.71
N MET A 98 -3.38 9.28 -5.56
CA MET A 98 -3.91 9.78 -4.28
C MET A 98 -5.26 9.14 -3.93
N ALA A 99 -6.14 8.93 -4.90
CA ALA A 99 -7.40 8.22 -4.70
C ALA A 99 -7.12 6.77 -4.29
N PHE A 100 -6.19 6.08 -4.97
CA PHE A 100 -5.78 4.71 -4.58
C PHE A 100 -5.20 4.64 -3.16
N THR A 101 -4.30 5.56 -2.80
CA THR A 101 -3.79 5.75 -1.43
C THR A 101 -4.95 5.87 -0.43
N THR A 102 -5.96 6.66 -0.75
CA THR A 102 -7.12 6.91 0.12
C THR A 102 -7.97 5.66 0.28
N THR A 103 -8.19 4.91 -0.80
CA THR A 103 -8.89 3.64 -0.76
C THR A 103 -8.15 2.62 0.09
N MET A 104 -6.83 2.49 -0.05
CA MET A 104 -6.01 1.54 0.71
C MET A 104 -5.86 1.91 2.19
N LEU A 105 -5.74 3.20 2.53
CA LEU A 105 -5.81 3.65 3.93
C LEU A 105 -7.18 3.35 4.54
N SER A 106 -8.25 3.64 3.80
CA SER A 106 -9.61 3.34 4.24
C SER A 106 -9.83 1.84 4.44
N TRP A 107 -9.35 1.01 3.51
CA TRP A 107 -9.46 -0.43 3.60
C TRP A 107 -8.65 -0.97 4.79
N SER A 108 -7.45 -0.44 5.03
CA SER A 108 -6.65 -0.74 6.23
C SER A 108 -7.41 -0.49 7.52
N VAL A 109 -8.09 0.66 7.63
CA VAL A 109 -8.92 0.99 8.81
C VAL A 109 -10.17 0.11 8.89
N ILE A 110 -10.81 -0.22 7.77
CA ILE A 110 -11.99 -1.09 7.74
C ILE A 110 -11.66 -2.51 8.19
N GLU A 111 -10.53 -3.08 7.76
CA GLU A 111 -10.17 -4.45 8.11
C GLU A 111 -9.50 -4.57 9.47
N PHE A 112 -8.63 -3.62 9.83
CA PHE A 112 -7.75 -3.74 11.00
C PHE A 112 -7.82 -2.55 11.95
N GLY A 113 -8.69 -1.56 11.71
CA GLY A 113 -8.82 -0.38 12.58
C GLY A 113 -9.25 -0.70 14.01
N GLY A 114 -10.01 -1.77 14.22
CA GLY A 114 -10.34 -2.27 15.56
C GLY A 114 -9.10 -2.75 16.36
N LEU A 115 -8.00 -3.03 15.67
CA LEU A 115 -6.73 -3.47 16.26
C LEU A 115 -5.77 -2.31 16.52
N MET A 116 -5.96 -1.14 15.90
CA MET A 116 -5.01 -0.02 15.92
C MET A 116 -4.91 0.73 17.26
N LYS A 117 -5.86 0.53 18.19
CA LYS A 117 -5.88 1.19 19.51
C LYS A 117 -5.63 2.70 19.41
N GLY A 118 -4.56 3.20 20.05
CA GLY A 118 -4.18 4.61 20.06
C GLY A 118 -3.78 5.19 18.70
N GLU A 119 -3.49 4.34 17.70
CA GLU A 119 -3.15 4.79 16.34
C GLU A 119 -4.39 5.00 15.46
N LEU A 120 -5.57 4.49 15.87
CA LEU A 120 -6.81 4.63 15.08
C LEU A 120 -7.17 6.09 14.78
N PRO A 121 -7.08 7.06 15.73
CA PRO A 121 -7.32 8.46 15.43
C PRO A 121 -6.39 9.02 14.34
N HIS A 122 -5.11 8.68 14.39
CA HIS A 122 -4.12 9.12 13.40
C HIS A 122 -4.37 8.51 12.02
N ALA A 123 -4.74 7.23 11.96
CA ALA A 123 -5.15 6.59 10.71
C ALA A 123 -6.41 7.24 10.11
N LYS A 124 -7.39 7.58 10.95
CA LYS A 124 -8.59 8.33 10.51
C LYS A 124 -8.26 9.74 10.06
N GLU A 125 -7.33 10.43 10.73
CA GLU A 125 -6.88 11.76 10.31
C GLU A 125 -6.19 11.71 8.94
N ALA A 126 -5.38 10.68 8.69
CA ALA A 126 -4.74 10.47 7.39
C ALA A 126 -5.77 10.22 6.27
N VAL A 127 -6.82 9.43 6.53
CA VAL A 127 -7.93 9.24 5.58
C VAL A 127 -8.67 10.56 5.36
N ARG A 128 -9.04 11.27 6.44
CA ARG A 128 -9.80 12.52 6.35
C ARG A 128 -9.07 13.59 5.53
N TRP A 129 -7.76 13.73 5.74
CA TRP A 129 -6.95 14.71 5.01
C TRP A 129 -7.04 14.53 3.49
N ALA A 130 -6.98 13.28 3.02
CA ALA A 130 -7.14 13.00 1.60
C ALA A 130 -8.59 13.20 1.13
N THR A 131 -9.58 12.73 1.89
CA THR A 131 -10.98 12.85 1.47
C THR A 131 -11.49 14.28 1.48
N ASP A 132 -10.99 15.15 2.36
CA ASP A 132 -11.30 16.58 2.32
C ASP A 132 -10.84 17.21 1.00
N TYR A 133 -9.67 16.81 0.49
CA TYR A 133 -9.21 17.23 -0.83
C TYR A 133 -10.02 16.60 -1.97
N LEU A 134 -10.32 15.29 -1.92
CA LEU A 134 -11.12 14.63 -2.96
C LEU A 134 -12.55 15.19 -3.05
N LEU A 135 -13.13 15.64 -1.94
CA LEU A 135 -14.42 16.35 -1.92
C LEU A 135 -14.33 17.70 -2.65
N LYS A 136 -13.24 18.46 -2.47
CA LYS A 136 -12.99 19.69 -3.23
C LYS A 136 -12.79 19.40 -4.72
N ALA A 137 -11.96 18.40 -5.03
CA ALA A 137 -11.65 17.98 -6.39
C ALA A 137 -12.87 17.47 -7.18
N THR A 138 -13.93 17.08 -6.49
CA THR A 138 -15.18 16.60 -7.09
C THR A 138 -16.35 17.55 -6.87
N ALA A 139 -16.15 18.74 -6.27
CA ALA A 139 -17.24 19.63 -5.86
C ALA A 139 -18.14 20.08 -7.03
N HIS A 140 -17.60 20.14 -8.24
CA HIS A 140 -18.33 20.51 -9.44
C HIS A 140 -18.96 19.27 -10.10
N PRO A 141 -20.24 19.31 -10.52
CA PRO A 141 -20.93 18.15 -11.10
C PRO A 141 -20.37 17.71 -12.45
N ASP A 142 -19.93 18.66 -13.28
CA ASP A 142 -19.50 18.41 -14.66
C ASP A 142 -17.97 18.30 -14.82
N ALA A 143 -17.22 18.29 -13.71
CA ALA A 143 -15.77 18.26 -13.72
C ALA A 143 -15.21 17.54 -12.49
N ILE A 144 -14.19 16.72 -12.71
CA ILE A 144 -13.37 16.15 -11.64
C ILE A 144 -11.94 16.65 -11.85
N TYR A 145 -11.38 17.32 -10.84
CA TYR A 145 -10.01 17.81 -10.86
C TYR A 145 -9.06 16.67 -10.48
N VAL A 146 -8.16 16.33 -11.39
CA VAL A 146 -7.33 15.11 -11.30
C VAL A 146 -5.84 15.42 -11.11
N GLN A 147 -5.43 16.67 -11.25
CA GLN A 147 -4.04 17.08 -11.00
C GLN A 147 -3.94 18.54 -10.60
N VAL A 148 -3.01 18.84 -9.68
CA VAL A 148 -2.54 20.22 -9.43
C VAL A 148 -1.02 20.26 -9.50
N GLY A 149 -0.50 20.95 -10.51
CA GLY A 149 0.92 20.96 -10.86
C GLY A 149 1.18 20.58 -12.30
N ASP A 150 2.03 21.34 -12.98
CA ASP A 150 2.71 20.85 -14.18
C ASP A 150 3.90 19.98 -13.76
N ALA A 151 3.78 18.67 -13.93
CA ALA A 151 4.78 17.71 -13.47
C ALA A 151 6.14 17.90 -14.15
N ASN A 152 6.19 18.26 -15.44
CA ASN A 152 7.46 18.50 -16.12
C ASN A 152 8.15 19.75 -15.54
N LYS A 153 7.39 20.80 -15.20
CA LYS A 153 7.96 21.99 -14.56
C LYS A 153 8.38 21.72 -13.12
N ASP A 154 7.56 21.02 -12.35
CA ASP A 154 7.86 20.59 -10.99
C ASP A 154 9.14 19.73 -10.94
N HIS A 155 9.31 18.81 -11.90
CA HIS A 155 10.46 17.92 -12.01
C HIS A 155 11.70 18.58 -12.59
N SER A 156 11.54 19.71 -13.29
CA SER A 156 12.66 20.56 -13.72
C SER A 156 13.27 21.41 -12.60
N CYS A 157 12.69 21.34 -11.39
CA CYS A 157 13.09 22.08 -10.20
C CYS A 157 13.28 21.16 -8.98
N TRP A 158 14.17 21.55 -8.07
CA TRP A 158 14.36 20.86 -6.80
C TRP A 158 14.10 21.84 -5.65
N GLU A 159 12.83 22.02 -5.29
CA GLU A 159 12.40 23.02 -4.29
C GLU A 159 11.63 22.36 -3.14
N ARG A 160 11.78 22.89 -1.93
CA ARG A 160 10.93 22.47 -0.81
C ARG A 160 9.48 22.89 -1.10
N PRO A 161 8.47 22.13 -0.64
CA PRO A 161 7.08 22.47 -0.88
C PRO A 161 6.70 23.93 -0.54
N GLU A 162 7.30 24.47 0.51
CA GLU A 162 7.06 25.81 1.03
C GLU A 162 7.60 26.94 0.13
N ASP A 163 8.56 26.64 -0.74
CA ASP A 163 9.25 27.61 -1.61
C ASP A 163 8.83 27.52 -3.07
N MET A 164 7.90 26.63 -3.42
CA MET A 164 7.54 26.37 -4.81
C MET A 164 7.09 27.63 -5.55
N ASP A 165 7.67 27.87 -6.73
CA ASP A 165 7.13 28.83 -7.70
C ASP A 165 6.85 28.23 -9.09
N THR A 166 6.96 26.90 -9.21
CA THR A 166 6.59 26.20 -10.44
C THR A 166 5.09 26.34 -10.73
N PRO A 167 4.66 26.33 -12.00
CA PRO A 167 3.24 26.40 -12.35
C PRO A 167 2.41 25.29 -11.68
N ARG A 168 1.43 25.71 -10.86
CA ARG A 168 0.47 24.83 -10.17
C ARG A 168 -0.78 24.60 -11.03
N THR A 169 -0.57 24.22 -12.29
CA THR A 169 -1.64 24.06 -13.30
C THR A 169 -2.69 23.05 -12.85
N VAL A 170 -3.96 23.41 -13.02
CA VAL A 170 -5.11 22.56 -12.67
C VAL A 170 -5.52 21.74 -13.89
N VAL A 171 -5.57 20.42 -13.75
CA VAL A 171 -6.03 19.49 -14.79
C VAL A 171 -7.31 18.83 -14.33
N LYS A 172 -8.27 18.68 -15.23
CA LYS A 172 -9.57 18.07 -14.97
C LYS A 172 -9.99 17.09 -16.07
N VAL A 173 -10.91 16.22 -15.72
CA VAL A 173 -11.70 15.41 -16.65
C VAL A 173 -13.15 15.90 -16.62
N ASP A 174 -13.84 15.80 -17.75
CA ASP A 174 -15.23 16.20 -17.94
C ASP A 174 -15.90 15.31 -18.99
N SER A 175 -17.15 15.60 -19.37
CA SER A 175 -17.86 14.78 -20.35
C SER A 175 -17.22 14.77 -21.75
N SER A 176 -16.41 15.78 -22.09
CA SER A 176 -15.73 15.91 -23.38
C SER A 176 -14.33 15.29 -23.36
N ASN A 177 -13.66 15.32 -22.21
CA ASN A 177 -12.39 14.63 -21.97
C ASN A 177 -12.56 13.71 -20.75
N PRO A 178 -13.17 12.53 -20.94
CA PRO A 178 -13.45 11.62 -19.84
C PRO A 178 -12.17 11.07 -19.22
N GLY A 179 -12.30 10.59 -17.98
CA GLY A 179 -11.25 9.88 -17.27
C GLY A 179 -11.86 8.89 -16.31
N THR A 180 -12.30 7.75 -16.86
CA THR A 180 -13.04 6.74 -16.12
C THR A 180 -12.23 6.19 -14.96
N GLU A 181 -10.93 5.92 -15.15
CA GLU A 181 -10.05 5.29 -14.17
C GLU A 181 -10.00 6.12 -12.88
N VAL A 182 -9.53 7.37 -13.01
CA VAL A 182 -9.34 8.29 -11.89
C VAL A 182 -10.67 8.68 -11.24
N ALA A 183 -11.75 8.79 -12.02
CA ALA A 183 -13.08 9.05 -11.47
C ALA A 183 -13.60 7.85 -10.66
N ALA A 184 -13.52 6.62 -11.20
CA ALA A 184 -13.99 5.43 -10.51
C ALA A 184 -13.11 5.08 -9.28
N GLU A 185 -11.80 5.31 -9.32
CA GLU A 185 -10.94 5.19 -8.14
C GLU A 185 -11.26 6.27 -7.09
N THR A 186 -11.56 7.51 -7.51
CA THR A 186 -12.03 8.56 -6.58
C THR A 186 -13.36 8.17 -5.92
N ALA A 187 -14.27 7.55 -6.68
CA ALA A 187 -15.50 7.02 -6.11
C ALA A 187 -15.23 5.87 -5.11
N ALA A 188 -14.31 4.95 -5.43
CA ALA A 188 -13.89 3.89 -4.53
C ALA A 188 -13.32 4.44 -3.22
N ALA A 189 -12.45 5.45 -3.31
CA ALA A 189 -11.84 6.13 -2.16
C ALA A 189 -12.89 6.74 -1.23
N LEU A 190 -13.83 7.51 -1.78
CA LEU A 190 -14.89 8.17 -1.02
C LEU A 190 -15.89 7.14 -0.45
N ALA A 191 -16.24 6.09 -1.20
CA ALA A 191 -17.10 5.01 -0.73
C ALA A 191 -16.46 4.23 0.43
N ALA A 192 -15.18 3.86 0.30
CA ALA A 192 -14.42 3.18 1.35
C ALA A 192 -14.31 4.08 2.60
N ALA A 193 -13.91 5.34 2.45
CA ALA A 193 -13.81 6.27 3.57
C ALA A 193 -15.16 6.52 4.26
N SER A 194 -16.29 6.49 3.53
CA SER A 194 -17.62 6.59 4.14
C SER A 194 -17.85 5.50 5.21
N LEU A 195 -17.31 4.29 5.01
CA LEU A 195 -17.40 3.20 5.98
C LEU A 195 -16.55 3.47 7.22
N VAL A 196 -15.36 4.07 7.06
CA VAL A 196 -14.46 4.46 8.15
C VAL A 196 -15.13 5.44 9.12
N PHE A 197 -15.80 6.45 8.57
CA PHE A 197 -16.44 7.51 9.37
C PHE A 197 -17.88 7.22 9.76
N ARG A 198 -18.48 6.14 9.28
CA ARG A 198 -19.91 5.81 9.46
C ARG A 198 -20.42 5.99 10.89
N ARG A 199 -19.63 5.59 11.89
CA ARG A 199 -19.99 5.69 13.31
C ARG A 199 -19.49 6.96 13.98
N SER A 200 -18.27 7.39 13.67
CA SER A 200 -17.61 8.51 14.37
C SER A 200 -17.97 9.89 13.82
N ASP A 201 -18.36 9.97 12.55
CA ASP A 201 -18.87 11.20 11.92
C ASP A 201 -19.90 10.83 10.83
N PRO A 202 -21.15 10.55 11.22
CA PRO A 202 -22.18 10.12 10.28
C PRO A 202 -22.52 11.16 9.21
N SER A 203 -22.40 12.45 9.52
CA SER A 203 -22.67 13.53 8.55
C SER A 203 -21.62 13.56 7.45
N TYR A 204 -20.34 13.49 7.82
CA TYR A 204 -19.25 13.39 6.87
C TYR A 204 -19.32 12.08 6.07
N SER A 205 -19.63 10.95 6.72
CA SER A 205 -19.83 9.67 6.05
C SER A 205 -20.91 9.73 4.95
N LYS A 206 -22.05 10.38 5.22
CA LYS A 206 -23.12 10.57 4.23
C LYS A 206 -22.68 11.48 3.08
N LEU A 207 -21.94 12.55 3.37
CA LEU A 207 -21.37 13.43 2.35
C LEU A 207 -20.43 12.66 1.40
N LEU A 208 -19.48 11.90 1.97
CA LEU A 208 -18.56 11.06 1.20
C LEU A 208 -19.31 10.07 0.31
N LEU A 209 -20.30 9.36 0.86
CA LEU A 209 -21.04 8.35 0.11
C LEU A 209 -21.90 8.95 -1.01
N LYS A 210 -22.56 10.09 -0.75
CA LYS A 210 -23.32 10.83 -1.77
C LYS A 210 -22.40 11.25 -2.92
N THR A 211 -21.23 11.79 -2.61
CA THR A 211 -20.25 12.19 -3.62
C THR A 211 -19.71 10.98 -4.37
N ALA A 212 -19.39 9.87 -3.69
CA ALA A 212 -18.92 8.64 -4.30
C ALA A 212 -19.90 8.10 -5.35
N THR A 213 -21.21 8.06 -5.03
CA THR A 213 -22.25 7.63 -5.96
C THR A 213 -22.29 8.51 -7.21
N ARG A 214 -22.31 9.85 -7.06
CA ARG A 214 -22.30 10.78 -8.19
C ARG A 214 -21.06 10.64 -9.06
N VAL A 215 -19.88 10.50 -8.44
CA VAL A 215 -18.61 10.41 -9.15
C VAL A 215 -18.51 9.08 -9.92
N PHE A 216 -19.01 7.97 -9.36
CA PHE A 216 -19.10 6.71 -10.08
C PHE A 216 -20.09 6.76 -11.25
N GLU A 217 -21.24 7.42 -11.07
CA GLU A 217 -22.19 7.65 -12.15
C GLU A 217 -21.56 8.43 -13.30
N PHE A 218 -20.78 9.49 -13.00
CA PHE A 218 -20.00 10.22 -13.99
C PHE A 218 -19.02 9.30 -14.73
N ALA A 219 -18.21 8.53 -14.00
CA ALA A 219 -17.22 7.61 -14.58
C ALA A 219 -17.88 6.57 -15.51
N ASN A 220 -18.98 5.97 -15.05
CA ASN A 220 -19.68 4.93 -15.80
C ASN A 220 -20.42 5.49 -17.02
N LYS A 221 -20.95 6.72 -16.94
CA LYS A 221 -21.68 7.39 -18.02
C LYS A 221 -20.75 7.87 -19.13
N TYR A 222 -19.61 8.46 -18.76
CA TYR A 222 -18.65 9.03 -19.71
C TYR A 222 -17.38 8.19 -19.72
N ARG A 223 -17.44 7.04 -20.40
CA ARG A 223 -16.31 6.10 -20.44
C ARG A 223 -15.24 6.55 -21.45
N GLY A 224 -14.03 6.76 -20.97
CA GLY A 224 -12.83 6.91 -21.77
C GLY A 224 -11.61 7.10 -20.87
N SER A 225 -10.45 6.65 -21.36
CA SER A 225 -9.23 6.76 -20.58
C SER A 225 -8.77 8.20 -20.45
N TYR A 226 -8.45 8.62 -19.23
CA TYR A 226 -7.98 9.98 -18.99
C TYR A 226 -6.65 10.26 -19.69
N SER A 227 -5.85 9.22 -19.91
CA SER A 227 -4.59 9.30 -20.66
C SER A 227 -4.78 9.65 -22.13
N ASN A 228 -5.96 9.45 -22.71
CA ASN A 228 -6.24 9.83 -24.11
C ASN A 228 -6.29 11.36 -24.27
N GLY A 229 -7.04 12.04 -23.40
CA GLY A 229 -7.20 13.50 -23.45
C GLY A 229 -6.10 14.25 -22.70
N LEU A 230 -5.50 13.63 -21.68
CA LEU A 230 -4.59 14.30 -20.75
C LEU A 230 -3.13 13.81 -20.84
N LYS A 231 -2.77 13.03 -21.87
CA LYS A 231 -1.43 12.44 -22.04
C LYS A 231 -0.28 13.39 -21.68
N ARG A 232 -0.31 14.63 -22.17
CA ARG A 232 0.75 15.63 -21.95
C ARG A 232 0.95 16.04 -20.48
N TRP A 233 -0.06 15.82 -19.64
CA TRP A 233 -0.08 16.19 -18.23
C TRP A 233 0.23 15.02 -17.31
N VAL A 234 -0.26 13.83 -17.67
CA VAL A 234 -0.29 12.67 -16.77
C VAL A 234 0.73 11.61 -17.17
N CYS A 235 1.17 11.58 -18.43
CA CYS A 235 2.23 10.68 -18.90
C CYS A 235 3.58 11.42 -19.02
N PRO A 236 4.71 10.75 -18.70
CA PRO A 236 4.85 9.32 -18.37
C PRO A 236 4.61 8.97 -16.89
N PHE A 237 4.12 9.90 -16.06
CA PHE A 237 4.06 9.75 -14.61
C PHE A 237 3.06 8.67 -14.14
N TYR A 238 1.78 8.88 -14.44
CA TYR A 238 0.67 8.00 -14.05
C TYR A 238 -0.20 7.69 -15.27
N CYS A 239 0.37 7.18 -16.36
CA CYS A 239 -0.48 6.73 -17.47
C CYS A 239 -1.45 5.62 -17.04
N SER A 240 -2.63 5.56 -17.65
CA SER A 240 -3.50 4.39 -17.53
C SER A 240 -2.93 3.26 -18.38
N TYR A 241 -2.40 2.21 -17.76
CA TYR A 241 -1.86 1.05 -18.48
C TYR A 241 -2.84 -0.13 -18.51
N SER A 242 -3.56 -0.41 -17.41
CA SER A 242 -4.56 -1.48 -17.32
C SER A 242 -5.89 -1.17 -17.99
N GLY A 243 -6.16 0.11 -18.28
CA GLY A 243 -7.48 0.58 -18.73
C GLY A 243 -8.33 1.03 -17.55
N TYR A 244 -9.65 1.07 -17.74
CA TYR A 244 -10.61 1.54 -16.71
C TYR A 244 -11.57 0.46 -16.19
N GLN A 245 -11.44 -0.73 -16.74
CA GLN A 245 -12.34 -1.85 -16.50
C GLN A 245 -12.28 -2.25 -15.02
N ASP A 246 -11.07 -2.33 -14.48
CA ASP A 246 -10.83 -2.67 -13.10
C ASP A 246 -11.31 -1.61 -12.13
N GLU A 247 -11.17 -0.31 -12.40
CA GLU A 247 -11.69 0.73 -11.53
C GLU A 247 -13.21 0.77 -11.53
N LEU A 248 -13.87 0.47 -12.67
CA LEU A 248 -15.32 0.34 -12.69
C LEU A 248 -15.79 -0.83 -11.84
N LEU A 249 -15.11 -1.99 -11.91
CA LEU A 249 -15.43 -3.14 -11.06
C LEU A 249 -15.14 -2.84 -9.58
N TRP A 250 -14.00 -2.23 -9.30
CA TRP A 250 -13.53 -1.85 -7.97
C TRP A 250 -14.42 -0.80 -7.29
N GLY A 251 -14.76 0.27 -8.01
CA GLY A 251 -15.68 1.32 -7.57
C GLY A 251 -17.07 0.76 -7.28
N ALA A 252 -17.58 -0.10 -8.16
CA ALA A 252 -18.85 -0.79 -7.92
C ALA A 252 -18.79 -1.71 -6.68
N ALA A 253 -17.69 -2.44 -6.48
CA ALA A 253 -17.48 -3.30 -5.32
C ALA A 253 -17.48 -2.51 -4.00
N TRP A 254 -16.81 -1.34 -3.96
CA TRP A 254 -16.82 -0.47 -2.80
C TRP A 254 -18.18 0.17 -2.54
N LEU A 255 -18.85 0.63 -3.59
CA LEU A 255 -20.20 1.20 -3.47
C LEU A 255 -21.22 0.15 -3.04
N HIS A 256 -21.15 -1.08 -3.55
CA HIS A 256 -21.96 -2.20 -3.06
C HIS A 256 -21.72 -2.42 -1.57
N LYS A 257 -20.46 -2.51 -1.14
CA LYS A 257 -20.09 -2.69 0.27
C LYS A 257 -20.55 -1.52 1.16
N ALA A 258 -20.47 -0.29 0.67
CA ALA A 258 -20.83 0.90 1.43
C ALA A 258 -22.36 1.08 1.53
N THR A 259 -23.09 0.93 0.42
CA THR A 259 -24.52 1.24 0.35
C THR A 259 -25.43 0.06 0.67
N LYS A 260 -24.98 -1.18 0.39
CA LYS A 260 -25.82 -2.37 0.26
C LYS A 260 -26.96 -2.21 -0.76
N ASN A 261 -26.88 -1.24 -1.67
CA ASN A 261 -27.85 -1.05 -2.73
C ASN A 261 -27.72 -2.20 -3.76
N PRO A 262 -28.82 -2.91 -4.10
CA PRO A 262 -28.79 -3.98 -5.08
C PRO A 262 -28.29 -3.55 -6.46
N THR A 263 -28.48 -2.28 -6.87
CA THR A 263 -28.02 -1.79 -8.18
C THR A 263 -26.53 -2.03 -8.43
N TYR A 264 -25.67 -1.88 -7.41
CA TYR A 264 -24.25 -2.14 -7.58
C TYR A 264 -23.93 -3.64 -7.63
N LEU A 265 -24.69 -4.48 -6.92
CA LEU A 265 -24.56 -5.92 -7.03
C LEU A 265 -24.95 -6.39 -8.42
N ASP A 266 -26.08 -5.90 -8.94
CA ASP A 266 -26.54 -6.18 -10.30
C ASP A 266 -25.52 -5.71 -11.33
N TYR A 267 -24.96 -4.51 -11.16
CA TYR A 267 -23.88 -4.00 -12.01
C TYR A 267 -22.67 -4.94 -12.02
N ILE A 268 -22.21 -5.42 -10.86
CA ILE A 268 -21.09 -6.36 -10.75
C ILE A 268 -21.41 -7.69 -11.42
N GLN A 269 -22.62 -8.22 -11.24
CA GLN A 269 -23.04 -9.49 -11.85
C GLN A 269 -23.14 -9.39 -13.37
N VAL A 270 -23.68 -8.29 -13.89
CA VAL A 270 -23.86 -8.08 -15.34
C VAL A 270 -22.55 -7.75 -16.03
N ASN A 271 -21.71 -6.91 -15.41
CA ASN A 271 -20.52 -6.36 -16.08
C ASN A 271 -19.23 -7.04 -15.65
N GLY A 272 -19.20 -7.82 -14.56
CA GLY A 272 -17.97 -8.31 -13.94
C GLY A 272 -17.02 -9.01 -14.92
N GLN A 273 -17.54 -9.92 -15.75
CA GLN A 273 -16.74 -10.62 -16.76
C GLN A 273 -16.15 -9.66 -17.80
N THR A 274 -16.97 -8.77 -18.38
CA THR A 274 -16.51 -7.76 -19.35
C THR A 274 -15.54 -6.75 -18.73
N LEU A 275 -15.59 -6.57 -17.42
CA LEU A 275 -14.68 -5.71 -16.65
C LEU A 275 -13.48 -6.48 -16.08
N GLY A 276 -13.18 -7.68 -16.57
CA GLY A 276 -11.96 -8.42 -16.21
C GLY A 276 -11.98 -9.12 -14.85
N ALA A 277 -13.17 -9.48 -14.32
CA ALA A 277 -13.28 -10.19 -13.04
C ALA A 277 -12.40 -11.46 -12.98
N ASP A 278 -12.20 -12.14 -14.10
CA ASP A 278 -11.39 -13.35 -14.28
C ASP A 278 -10.03 -13.13 -14.98
N GLU A 279 -9.66 -11.88 -15.29
CA GLU A 279 -8.38 -11.48 -15.92
C GLU A 279 -7.17 -12.13 -15.21
N THR A 280 -6.15 -12.56 -15.93
CA THR A 280 -5.05 -13.33 -15.29
C THR A 280 -3.88 -12.46 -14.82
N ASP A 281 -3.91 -11.16 -15.13
CA ASP A 281 -2.99 -10.21 -14.53
C ASP A 281 -3.22 -10.13 -13.02
N ASN A 282 -2.20 -10.55 -12.28
CA ASN A 282 -2.17 -10.64 -10.83
C ASN A 282 -1.39 -9.47 -10.20
N THR A 283 -1.37 -8.33 -10.90
CA THR A 283 -0.79 -7.07 -10.42
C THR A 283 -1.82 -6.28 -9.62
N PHE A 284 -1.41 -5.69 -8.50
CA PHE A 284 -2.25 -4.81 -7.70
C PHE A 284 -1.49 -3.56 -7.26
N GLY A 285 -1.97 -2.39 -7.69
CA GLY A 285 -1.35 -1.11 -7.41
C GLY A 285 -2.25 0.06 -7.80
N TRP A 286 -1.65 1.25 -7.91
CA TRP A 286 -2.40 2.46 -8.28
C TRP A 286 -3.02 2.40 -9.67
N ASP A 287 -2.54 1.53 -10.56
CA ASP A 287 -3.05 1.35 -11.93
C ASP A 287 -4.02 0.15 -12.01
N ASN A 288 -3.61 -1.07 -11.67
CA ASN A 288 -4.50 -2.25 -11.76
C ASN A 288 -5.17 -2.62 -10.41
N LYS A 289 -6.52 -2.71 -10.37
CA LYS A 289 -7.35 -3.02 -9.19
C LYS A 289 -7.98 -4.41 -9.21
N HIS A 290 -7.84 -5.19 -10.28
CA HIS A 290 -8.54 -6.46 -10.45
C HIS A 290 -8.37 -7.40 -9.25
N VAL A 291 -7.13 -7.61 -8.79
CA VAL A 291 -6.85 -8.47 -7.62
C VAL A 291 -7.53 -7.96 -6.35
N GLY A 292 -7.46 -6.64 -6.11
CA GLY A 292 -8.14 -6.00 -4.98
C GLY A 292 -9.65 -6.23 -5.03
N ALA A 293 -10.26 -6.02 -6.20
CA ALA A 293 -11.68 -6.24 -6.43
C ALA A 293 -12.08 -7.71 -6.19
N ARG A 294 -11.30 -8.68 -6.67
CA ARG A 294 -11.53 -10.11 -6.43
C ARG A 294 -11.54 -10.45 -4.94
N ILE A 295 -10.52 -10.00 -4.21
CA ILE A 295 -10.45 -10.24 -2.76
C ILE A 295 -11.60 -9.55 -2.04
N LEU A 296 -11.93 -8.31 -2.40
CA LEU A 296 -13.03 -7.56 -1.80
C LEU A 296 -14.39 -8.25 -2.03
N LEU A 297 -14.67 -8.68 -3.25
CA LEU A 297 -15.92 -9.35 -3.63
C LEU A 297 -16.00 -10.79 -3.10
N SER A 298 -14.87 -11.50 -3.00
CA SER A 298 -14.82 -12.80 -2.33
C SER A 298 -15.29 -12.73 -0.87
N LYS A 299 -15.09 -11.58 -0.19
CA LYS A 299 -15.63 -11.33 1.15
C LYS A 299 -17.16 -11.43 1.17
N ALA A 300 -17.82 -10.86 0.17
CA ALA A 300 -19.28 -10.85 0.11
C ALA A 300 -19.81 -12.29 0.01
N PHE A 301 -19.14 -13.15 -0.75
CA PHE A 301 -19.46 -14.58 -0.78
C PHE A 301 -19.08 -15.30 0.53
N LEU A 302 -17.81 -15.23 0.95
CA LEU A 302 -17.27 -16.03 2.05
C LEU A 302 -17.84 -15.65 3.43
N VAL A 303 -18.07 -14.36 3.66
CA VAL A 303 -18.44 -13.82 4.98
C VAL A 303 -19.89 -13.38 5.02
N GLN A 304 -20.40 -12.81 3.92
CA GLN A 304 -21.76 -12.24 3.87
C GLN A 304 -22.76 -13.14 3.14
N ASN A 305 -22.32 -14.32 2.68
CA ASN A 305 -23.13 -15.34 2.03
C ASN A 305 -23.87 -14.88 0.76
N VAL A 306 -23.32 -13.90 0.03
CA VAL A 306 -23.85 -13.45 -1.27
C VAL A 306 -23.47 -14.49 -2.34
N LYS A 307 -24.36 -15.46 -2.57
CA LYS A 307 -24.09 -16.63 -3.43
C LYS A 307 -23.77 -16.29 -4.88
N SER A 308 -24.37 -15.23 -5.42
CA SER A 308 -24.11 -14.79 -6.80
C SER A 308 -22.66 -14.37 -7.05
N LEU A 309 -21.87 -14.09 -6.01
CA LEU A 309 -20.47 -13.68 -6.12
C LEU A 309 -19.49 -14.84 -5.85
N HIS A 310 -19.94 -16.09 -5.93
CA HIS A 310 -19.10 -17.26 -5.61
C HIS A 310 -17.82 -17.38 -6.46
N ASP A 311 -17.86 -17.00 -7.74
CA ASP A 311 -16.72 -17.08 -8.66
C ASP A 311 -15.53 -16.22 -8.20
N TYR A 312 -15.79 -15.12 -7.50
CA TYR A 312 -14.74 -14.24 -6.97
C TYR A 312 -13.85 -14.93 -5.93
N LYS A 313 -14.30 -16.03 -5.29
CA LYS A 313 -13.40 -16.86 -4.51
C LYS A 313 -12.36 -17.54 -5.41
N GLY A 314 -12.78 -18.14 -6.52
CA GLY A 314 -11.88 -18.76 -7.49
C GLY A 314 -10.90 -17.74 -8.08
N HIS A 315 -11.38 -16.55 -8.43
CA HIS A 315 -10.52 -15.48 -8.93
C HIS A 315 -9.51 -14.99 -7.87
N ALA A 316 -9.91 -14.90 -6.60
CA ALA A 316 -8.98 -14.58 -5.50
C ALA A 316 -7.97 -15.71 -5.25
N ASP A 317 -8.41 -16.96 -5.33
CA ASP A 317 -7.55 -18.15 -5.21
C ASP A 317 -6.47 -18.17 -6.32
N ASN A 318 -6.80 -17.78 -7.55
CA ASN A 318 -5.84 -17.67 -8.65
C ASN A 318 -4.68 -16.73 -8.33
N PHE A 319 -4.96 -15.57 -7.74
CA PHE A 319 -3.93 -14.65 -7.26
C PHE A 319 -3.08 -15.28 -6.16
N ILE A 320 -3.69 -15.97 -5.20
CA ILE A 320 -2.91 -16.66 -4.17
C ILE A 320 -1.98 -17.70 -4.79
N CYS A 321 -2.46 -18.49 -5.75
CA CYS A 321 -1.67 -19.50 -6.42
C CYS A 321 -0.53 -18.92 -7.26
N SER A 322 -0.70 -17.71 -7.82
CA SER A 322 0.39 -17.05 -8.55
C SER A 322 1.56 -16.63 -7.67
N LEU A 323 1.36 -16.54 -6.34
CA LEU A 323 2.37 -16.16 -5.36
C LEU A 323 3.16 -17.35 -4.80
N ILE A 324 2.70 -18.61 -5.00
CA ILE A 324 3.30 -19.80 -4.37
C ILE A 324 4.40 -20.39 -5.25
N PRO A 325 5.69 -20.27 -4.85
CA PRO A 325 6.80 -20.78 -5.65
C PRO A 325 6.71 -22.29 -5.87
N GLY A 326 7.10 -22.74 -7.06
CA GLY A 326 7.16 -24.16 -7.41
C GLY A 326 5.82 -24.80 -7.76
N THR A 327 4.72 -24.03 -7.78
CA THR A 327 3.44 -24.50 -8.33
C THR A 327 3.33 -24.16 -9.82
N PRO A 328 2.56 -24.92 -10.64
CA PRO A 328 2.35 -24.63 -12.06
C PRO A 328 1.72 -23.26 -12.34
N PHE A 329 1.07 -22.66 -11.33
CA PHE A 329 0.43 -21.35 -11.43
C PHE A 329 1.35 -20.19 -11.03
N SER A 330 2.54 -20.49 -10.51
CA SER A 330 3.47 -19.48 -10.00
C SER A 330 3.98 -18.58 -11.11
N THR A 331 3.59 -17.30 -11.08
CA THR A 331 4.10 -16.26 -12.00
C THR A 331 4.88 -15.16 -11.28
N THR A 332 4.85 -15.15 -9.94
CA THR A 332 5.52 -14.15 -9.11
C THR A 332 6.99 -14.48 -8.95
N GLN A 333 7.85 -13.49 -9.14
CA GLN A 333 9.28 -13.61 -8.89
C GLN A 333 9.62 -13.22 -7.45
N TYR A 334 10.70 -13.80 -6.94
CA TYR A 334 11.27 -13.43 -5.66
C TYR A 334 12.77 -13.18 -5.83
N THR A 335 13.30 -12.16 -5.15
CA THR A 335 14.74 -11.93 -5.06
C THR A 335 15.42 -13.10 -4.32
N PRO A 336 16.75 -13.27 -4.43
CA PRO A 336 17.49 -14.23 -3.62
C PRO A 336 17.22 -14.13 -2.10
N GLY A 337 17.04 -12.92 -1.58
CA GLY A 337 16.66 -12.65 -0.19
C GLY A 337 15.20 -12.96 0.16
N GLY A 338 14.36 -13.28 -0.83
CA GLY A 338 12.97 -13.69 -0.66
C GLY A 338 11.95 -12.55 -0.65
N LEU A 339 12.31 -11.38 -1.17
CA LEU A 339 11.38 -10.28 -1.42
C LEU A 339 10.56 -10.56 -2.68
N LEU A 340 9.25 -10.34 -2.63
CA LEU A 340 8.40 -10.34 -3.82
C LEU A 340 8.90 -9.28 -4.80
N PHE A 341 9.18 -9.67 -6.03
CA PHE A 341 9.73 -8.79 -7.06
C PHE A 341 8.82 -8.79 -8.29
N LYS A 342 8.33 -7.61 -8.65
CA LYS A 342 7.37 -7.42 -9.75
C LYS A 342 7.87 -6.43 -10.80
N MET A 343 8.49 -5.32 -10.39
CA MET A 343 9.08 -4.31 -11.29
C MET A 343 10.36 -3.75 -10.66
N SER A 344 11.24 -3.14 -11.46
CA SER A 344 12.42 -2.41 -10.96
C SER A 344 12.02 -1.17 -10.17
N ASP A 345 11.04 -0.43 -10.70
CA ASP A 345 10.68 0.88 -10.19
C ASP A 345 9.60 0.72 -9.11
N SER A 346 9.85 1.28 -7.93
CA SER A 346 8.88 1.30 -6.83
C SER A 346 8.30 -0.09 -6.46
N ASN A 347 9.12 -1.14 -6.52
CA ASN A 347 8.71 -2.52 -6.25
C ASN A 347 7.97 -2.69 -4.91
N MET A 348 8.33 -1.90 -3.90
CA MET A 348 7.70 -1.94 -2.57
C MET A 348 6.19 -1.68 -2.59
N GLN A 349 5.64 -1.01 -3.62
CA GLN A 349 4.18 -0.95 -3.81
C GLN A 349 3.57 -2.35 -3.80
N TYR A 350 4.13 -3.28 -4.57
CA TYR A 350 3.58 -4.62 -4.72
C TYR A 350 3.81 -5.47 -3.49
N VAL A 351 4.91 -5.23 -2.79
CA VAL A 351 5.24 -5.91 -1.53
C VAL A 351 4.22 -5.53 -0.46
N THR A 352 3.96 -4.24 -0.26
CA THR A 352 3.04 -3.77 0.78
C THR A 352 1.59 -4.06 0.43
N SER A 353 1.18 -3.87 -0.84
CA SER A 353 -0.18 -4.16 -1.31
C SER A 353 -0.49 -5.67 -1.24
N THR A 354 0.43 -6.53 -1.68
CA THR A 354 0.26 -7.99 -1.59
C THR A 354 0.23 -8.47 -0.15
N SER A 355 1.09 -7.94 0.72
CA SER A 355 1.09 -8.28 2.15
C SER A 355 -0.26 -7.98 2.80
N PHE A 356 -0.83 -6.81 2.50
CA PHE A 356 -2.15 -6.42 2.97
C PHE A 356 -3.26 -7.35 2.45
N LEU A 357 -3.24 -7.65 1.16
CA LEU A 357 -4.22 -8.52 0.53
C LEU A 357 -4.17 -9.95 1.08
N LEU A 358 -2.99 -10.51 1.31
CA LEU A 358 -2.78 -11.82 1.92
C LEU A 358 -3.40 -11.89 3.33
N LEU A 359 -3.16 -10.86 4.16
CA LEU A 359 -3.73 -10.79 5.51
C LEU A 359 -5.25 -10.65 5.48
N THR A 360 -5.76 -9.82 4.59
CA THR A 360 -7.19 -9.60 4.39
C THR A 360 -7.91 -10.87 3.93
N TYR A 361 -7.35 -11.57 2.94
CA TYR A 361 -7.93 -12.80 2.43
C TYR A 361 -7.82 -13.94 3.46
N ALA A 362 -6.69 -14.04 4.17
CA ALA A 362 -6.55 -14.98 5.29
C ALA A 362 -7.64 -14.79 6.35
N LYS A 363 -8.01 -13.55 6.66
CA LYS A 363 -9.11 -13.25 7.59
C LYS A 363 -10.45 -13.78 7.07
N TYR A 364 -10.75 -13.64 5.79
CA TYR A 364 -12.01 -14.11 5.19
C TYR A 364 -12.09 -15.64 5.14
N LEU A 365 -10.98 -16.28 4.75
CA LEU A 365 -10.85 -17.73 4.74
C LEU A 365 -10.97 -18.32 6.16
N THR A 366 -10.38 -17.65 7.16
CA THR A 366 -10.52 -18.05 8.58
C THR A 366 -11.98 -18.00 9.01
N TYR A 367 -12.68 -16.90 8.74
CA TYR A 367 -14.09 -16.75 9.11
C TYR A 367 -14.99 -17.81 8.48
N SER A 368 -14.74 -18.13 7.21
CA SER A 368 -15.54 -19.09 6.42
C SER A 368 -15.07 -20.55 6.55
N SER A 369 -14.03 -20.82 7.36
CA SER A 369 -13.38 -22.13 7.46
C SER A 369 -12.99 -22.72 6.09
N LYS A 370 -12.47 -21.88 5.20
CA LYS A 370 -12.01 -22.25 3.86
C LYS A 370 -10.49 -22.18 3.73
N VAL A 371 -9.99 -22.79 2.67
CA VAL A 371 -8.58 -22.78 2.25
C VAL A 371 -8.48 -22.48 0.75
N VAL A 372 -7.26 -22.29 0.26
CA VAL A 372 -6.94 -22.24 -1.17
C VAL A 372 -6.25 -23.54 -1.57
N THR A 373 -6.52 -24.04 -2.76
CA THR A 373 -5.84 -25.22 -3.33
C THR A 373 -5.15 -24.84 -4.64
N CYS A 374 -3.83 -24.95 -4.68
CA CYS A 374 -2.99 -24.63 -5.84
C CYS A 374 -2.35 -25.91 -6.37
N ALA A 375 -2.90 -26.49 -7.44
CA ALA A 375 -2.40 -27.72 -8.06
C ALA A 375 -2.19 -28.87 -7.04
N GLY A 376 -3.17 -29.09 -6.15
CA GLY A 376 -3.09 -30.10 -5.09
C GLY A 376 -2.38 -29.65 -3.81
N VAL A 377 -1.71 -28.49 -3.81
CA VAL A 377 -1.10 -27.89 -2.61
C VAL A 377 -2.14 -27.08 -1.84
N THR A 378 -2.38 -27.43 -0.58
CA THR A 378 -3.30 -26.66 0.29
C THR A 378 -2.57 -25.47 0.92
N ILE A 379 -3.08 -24.27 0.68
CA ILE A 379 -2.60 -23.02 1.28
C ILE A 379 -3.59 -22.56 2.35
N THR A 380 -3.16 -22.63 3.62
CA THR A 380 -3.98 -22.28 4.78
C THR A 380 -3.93 -20.77 5.07
N PRO A 381 -4.92 -20.21 5.79
CA PRO A 381 -4.85 -18.84 6.29
C PRO A 381 -3.58 -18.54 7.08
N LYS A 382 -3.07 -19.52 7.84
CA LYS A 382 -1.80 -19.40 8.56
C LYS A 382 -0.62 -19.21 7.60
N LYS A 383 -0.57 -19.97 6.51
CA LYS A 383 0.48 -19.84 5.49
C LYS A 383 0.45 -18.47 4.83
N LEU A 384 -0.72 -17.95 4.48
CA LEU A 384 -0.88 -16.58 3.93
C LEU A 384 -0.35 -15.52 4.89
N ARG A 385 -0.69 -15.61 6.18
CA ARG A 385 -0.19 -14.71 7.23
C ARG A 385 1.34 -14.78 7.36
N SER A 386 1.92 -15.98 7.27
CA SER A 386 3.38 -16.16 7.30
C SER A 386 4.07 -15.54 6.07
N ILE A 387 3.48 -15.66 4.88
CA ILE A 387 4.03 -15.02 3.66
C ILE A 387 4.00 -13.50 3.83
N ALA A 388 2.86 -12.93 4.23
CA ALA A 388 2.74 -11.49 4.46
C ALA A 388 3.72 -10.99 5.53
N LYS A 389 3.84 -11.70 6.66
CA LYS A 389 4.82 -11.37 7.71
C LYS A 389 6.24 -11.34 7.15
N ARG A 390 6.65 -12.35 6.38
CA ARG A 390 7.99 -12.42 5.79
C ARG A 390 8.30 -11.21 4.90
N GLN A 391 7.31 -10.74 4.13
CA GLN A 391 7.48 -9.55 3.28
C GLN A 391 7.61 -8.27 4.11
N VAL A 392 6.80 -8.10 5.16
CA VAL A 392 6.90 -6.96 6.08
C VAL A 392 8.22 -7.01 6.87
N ASP A 393 8.64 -8.17 7.33
CA ASP A 393 9.92 -8.35 8.03
C ASP A 393 11.11 -8.01 7.11
N TYR A 394 11.08 -8.46 5.85
CA TYR A 394 12.09 -8.08 4.87
C TYR A 394 12.16 -6.56 4.73
N LEU A 395 11.01 -5.88 4.59
CA LEU A 395 10.94 -4.41 4.54
C LEU A 395 11.53 -3.78 5.81
N LEU A 396 11.31 -4.36 6.98
CA LEU A 396 11.75 -3.81 8.26
C LEU A 396 13.20 -4.14 8.64
N GLY A 397 13.85 -5.10 7.98
CA GLY A 397 15.29 -5.35 8.13
C GLY A 397 15.75 -6.79 7.94
N ASP A 398 14.83 -7.75 7.80
CA ASP A 398 15.14 -9.18 7.63
C ASP A 398 15.47 -9.51 6.17
N ASN A 399 16.48 -8.80 5.65
CA ASN A 399 16.96 -8.90 4.29
C ASN A 399 18.49 -9.06 4.26
N PRO A 400 19.09 -9.38 3.10
CA PRO A 400 20.54 -9.54 2.97
C PRO A 400 21.35 -8.30 3.40
N ASN A 401 20.79 -7.10 3.28
CA ASN A 401 21.45 -5.86 3.68
C ASN A 401 21.34 -5.56 5.18
N LYS A 402 20.54 -6.30 5.96
CA LYS A 402 20.28 -6.03 7.38
C LYS A 402 19.91 -4.56 7.62
N MET A 403 19.03 -4.04 6.77
CA MET A 403 18.68 -2.63 6.69
C MET A 403 17.18 -2.51 6.49
N SER A 404 16.53 -1.68 7.30
CA SER A 404 15.14 -1.31 7.05
C SER A 404 15.05 -0.51 5.76
N TYR A 405 13.97 -0.71 4.99
CA TYR A 405 13.58 0.15 3.88
C TYR A 405 12.57 1.22 4.31
N MET A 406 12.28 1.32 5.62
CA MET A 406 11.49 2.40 6.23
C MET A 406 12.39 3.41 6.91
N VAL A 407 12.32 4.68 6.50
CA VAL A 407 13.11 5.77 7.06
C VAL A 407 12.83 5.94 8.56
N GLY A 408 13.89 5.93 9.36
CA GLY A 408 13.82 6.08 10.82
C GLY A 408 13.37 4.83 11.58
N TYR A 409 13.30 3.66 10.93
CA TYR A 409 13.03 2.38 11.59
C TYR A 409 14.30 1.52 11.72
N GLY A 410 14.47 0.88 12.89
CA GLY A 410 15.67 0.10 13.18
C GLY A 410 16.93 0.96 13.32
N THR A 411 18.09 0.31 13.36
CA THR A 411 19.41 0.97 13.50
C THR A 411 20.02 1.38 12.17
N ARG A 412 19.58 0.78 11.06
CA ARG A 412 20.06 1.04 9.71
C ARG A 412 18.87 1.18 8.76
N TYR A 413 18.75 2.34 8.12
CA TYR A 413 17.65 2.71 7.22
C TYR A 413 18.14 3.74 6.18
N PRO A 414 17.39 4.02 5.09
CA PRO A 414 17.85 4.89 4.01
C PRO A 414 18.03 6.32 4.51
N GLN A 415 19.16 6.94 4.18
CA GLN A 415 19.49 8.30 4.62
C GLN A 415 19.37 9.31 3.48
N ARG A 416 19.32 8.86 2.22
CA ARG A 416 19.39 9.73 1.04
C ARG A 416 18.21 9.46 0.10
N ILE A 417 16.99 9.46 0.65
CA ILE A 417 15.77 9.24 -0.14
C ILE A 417 15.53 10.36 -1.16
N HIS A 418 14.99 10.01 -2.33
CA HIS A 418 14.59 10.96 -3.38
C HIS A 418 13.34 11.72 -2.93
N HIS A 419 13.51 12.79 -2.13
CA HIS A 419 12.39 13.58 -1.63
C HIS A 419 12.80 15.03 -1.37
N ARG A 420 12.17 15.98 -2.06
CA ARG A 420 12.55 17.41 -2.03
C ARG A 420 12.48 18.00 -0.63
N GLY A 421 11.35 17.87 0.06
CA GLY A 421 11.18 18.37 1.43
C GLY A 421 12.10 17.70 2.46
N SER A 422 12.60 16.50 2.17
CA SER A 422 13.50 15.77 3.07
C SER A 422 14.96 16.19 2.86
N SER A 423 15.36 16.35 1.60
CA SER A 423 16.72 16.66 1.17
C SER A 423 17.13 18.12 1.31
N LEU A 424 16.19 19.06 1.28
CA LEU A 424 16.44 20.48 1.46
C LEU A 424 16.27 20.90 2.93
N PRO A 425 17.06 21.86 3.45
CA PRO A 425 16.87 22.35 4.81
C PRO A 425 15.48 22.99 4.97
N SER A 426 14.81 22.68 6.08
CA SER A 426 13.49 23.23 6.37
C SER A 426 13.49 24.76 6.47
N VAL A 427 12.32 25.38 6.32
CA VAL A 427 12.14 26.84 6.52
C VAL A 427 12.65 27.29 7.89
N SER A 428 12.54 26.45 8.93
CA SER A 428 13.02 26.81 10.28
C SER A 428 14.54 26.80 10.38
N ALA A 429 15.22 25.91 9.64
CA ALA A 429 16.68 25.85 9.62
C ALA A 429 17.30 26.83 8.61
N HIS A 430 16.59 27.14 7.53
CA HIS A 430 17.01 28.07 6.48
C HIS A 430 15.80 28.91 6.03
N PRO A 431 15.53 30.06 6.70
CA PRO A 431 14.32 30.86 6.43
C PRO A 431 14.27 31.51 5.05
N ALA A 432 15.43 31.76 4.44
CA ALA A 432 15.49 32.28 3.08
C ALA A 432 14.92 31.26 2.09
N ARG A 433 14.36 31.78 0.99
CA ARG A 433 13.85 30.97 -0.11
C ARG A 433 15.02 30.28 -0.84
N ILE A 434 14.88 29.00 -1.15
CA ILE A 434 15.82 28.21 -1.94
C ILE A 434 15.35 28.18 -3.40
N PRO A 435 16.06 28.80 -4.35
CA PRO A 435 15.64 28.82 -5.75
C PRO A 435 15.72 27.44 -6.42
N CYS A 436 14.80 27.18 -7.36
CA CYS A 436 14.70 25.98 -8.21
C CYS A 436 16.01 25.32 -8.61
N ARG A 437 16.94 26.08 -9.20
CA ARG A 437 18.21 25.53 -9.70
C ARG A 437 19.21 25.24 -8.59
N THR A 438 19.25 26.08 -7.56
CA THR A 438 20.17 25.93 -6.42
C THR A 438 19.88 24.66 -5.64
N GLY A 439 18.61 24.26 -5.54
CA GLY A 439 18.24 23.05 -4.81
C GLY A 439 18.78 21.74 -5.40
N PHE A 440 19.18 21.69 -6.68
CA PHE A 440 19.83 20.50 -7.26
C PHE A 440 21.17 20.16 -6.59
N THR A 441 21.80 21.12 -5.90
CA THR A 441 22.95 20.82 -5.03
C THR A 441 22.59 19.83 -3.91
N ALA A 442 21.38 19.95 -3.36
CA ALA A 442 20.85 18.99 -2.40
C ALA A 442 20.49 17.66 -3.07
N LEU A 443 19.99 17.63 -4.31
CA LEU A 443 19.77 16.37 -5.05
C LEU A 443 21.07 15.57 -5.15
N ASN A 444 22.15 16.21 -5.61
CA ASN A 444 23.43 15.57 -5.93
C ASN A 444 24.36 15.39 -4.71
N SER A 445 23.96 15.86 -3.52
CA SER A 445 24.80 15.78 -2.33
C SER A 445 24.98 14.34 -1.84
N GLY A 446 26.20 13.96 -1.46
CA GLY A 446 26.47 12.68 -0.80
C GLY A 446 26.02 12.61 0.67
N ALA A 447 25.64 13.74 1.27
CA ALA A 447 25.23 13.82 2.66
C ALA A 447 23.81 13.24 2.91
N PRO A 448 23.52 12.77 4.14
CA PRO A 448 22.17 12.43 4.56
C PRO A 448 21.17 13.58 4.35
N ASN A 449 19.90 13.25 4.14
CA ASN A 449 18.82 14.23 4.10
C ASN A 449 18.70 14.95 5.47
N PRO A 450 18.69 16.29 5.52
CA PRO A 450 18.65 17.05 6.77
C PRO A 450 17.32 16.89 7.53
N ASN A 451 16.22 16.62 6.84
CA ASN A 451 14.92 16.38 7.46
C ASN A 451 14.54 14.90 7.34
N LEU A 452 14.45 14.21 8.47
CA LEU A 452 14.03 12.81 8.49
C LEU A 452 12.52 12.71 8.17
N LEU A 453 12.19 12.16 7.01
CA LEU A 453 10.81 11.81 6.63
C LEU A 453 10.43 10.46 7.27
N VAL A 454 10.22 10.50 8.58
CA VAL A 454 9.97 9.31 9.40
C VAL A 454 8.82 8.48 8.83
N GLY A 455 9.07 7.19 8.63
CA GLY A 455 8.09 6.23 8.16
C GLY A 455 7.98 6.09 6.65
N ALA A 456 8.66 6.92 5.86
CA ALA A 456 8.69 6.75 4.40
C ALA A 456 9.27 5.39 4.03
N VAL A 457 8.54 4.62 3.22
CA VAL A 457 9.02 3.39 2.60
C VAL A 457 9.48 3.72 1.19
N VAL A 458 10.75 3.48 0.90
CA VAL A 458 11.35 3.71 -0.42
C VAL A 458 10.92 2.64 -1.42
N GLY A 459 11.17 2.86 -2.72
CA GLY A 459 10.90 1.90 -3.78
C GLY A 459 11.50 0.50 -3.57
N GLY A 460 12.63 0.40 -2.88
CA GLY A 460 13.23 -0.85 -2.39
C GLY A 460 14.43 -1.31 -3.22
N PRO A 461 14.98 -2.51 -2.95
CA PRO A 461 16.12 -3.03 -3.67
C PRO A 461 15.77 -3.54 -5.06
N ASP A 462 16.79 -3.68 -5.91
CA ASP A 462 16.69 -4.36 -7.20
C ASP A 462 16.41 -5.88 -7.08
N ALA A 463 16.27 -6.54 -8.23
CA ALA A 463 15.97 -7.98 -8.32
C ALA A 463 17.02 -8.90 -7.65
N ARG A 464 18.18 -8.36 -7.25
CA ARG A 464 19.29 -9.07 -6.61
C ARG A 464 19.54 -8.58 -5.19
N ASP A 465 18.53 -7.98 -4.56
CA ASP A 465 18.58 -7.45 -3.19
C ASP A 465 19.59 -6.29 -3.00
N ARG A 466 20.04 -5.62 -4.06
CA ARG A 466 20.97 -4.49 -3.93
C ARG A 466 20.19 -3.19 -3.78
N PHE A 467 20.62 -2.36 -2.83
CA PHE A 467 20.04 -1.03 -2.61
C PHE A 467 21.15 -0.02 -2.33
N PRO A 468 21.38 0.97 -3.21
CA PRO A 468 22.53 1.86 -3.11
C PRO A 468 22.32 3.06 -2.16
N ASP A 469 21.08 3.30 -1.70
CA ASP A 469 20.66 4.48 -0.92
C ASP A 469 21.14 5.77 -1.60
N GLN A 470 20.72 6.01 -2.85
CA GLN A 470 21.16 7.15 -3.66
C GLN A 470 19.98 8.05 -4.02
N ARG A 471 20.08 9.33 -3.66
CA ARG A 471 19.00 10.30 -3.89
C ARG A 471 18.63 10.46 -5.36
N THR A 472 19.57 10.30 -6.27
CA THR A 472 19.34 10.39 -7.72
C THR A 472 18.67 9.14 -8.31
N ASP A 473 18.68 8.02 -7.58
CA ASP A 473 18.01 6.77 -7.97
C ASP A 473 16.57 6.80 -7.45
N TYR A 474 15.69 7.45 -8.20
CA TYR A 474 14.28 7.57 -7.84
C TYR A 474 13.54 6.22 -7.91
N GLU A 475 13.95 5.30 -8.78
CA GLU A 475 13.34 3.96 -8.90
C GLU A 475 13.37 3.19 -7.57
N GLN A 476 14.52 3.24 -6.88
CA GLN A 476 14.73 2.53 -5.62
C GLN A 476 14.53 3.41 -4.38
N SER A 477 14.88 4.70 -4.44
CA SER A 477 15.00 5.58 -3.26
C SER A 477 13.84 6.55 -3.07
N GLU A 478 12.89 6.63 -4.01
CA GLU A 478 11.70 7.48 -3.87
C GLU A 478 10.61 6.78 -3.05
N PRO A 479 10.07 7.43 -2.01
CA PRO A 479 8.85 6.96 -1.36
C PRO A 479 7.62 7.52 -2.07
N ALA A 480 6.50 6.79 -2.02
CA ALA A 480 5.22 7.26 -2.53
C ALA A 480 4.06 6.94 -1.58
N THR A 481 3.01 7.76 -1.60
CA THR A 481 1.87 7.64 -0.69
C THR A 481 1.21 6.24 -0.72
N TYR A 482 1.09 5.65 -1.91
CA TYR A 482 0.44 4.36 -2.12
C TYR A 482 1.30 3.16 -1.70
N ILE A 483 2.61 3.33 -1.53
CA ILE A 483 3.49 2.29 -0.96
C ILE A 483 3.15 2.11 0.53
N ASN A 484 2.99 3.22 1.26
CA ASN A 484 2.74 3.21 2.70
C ASN A 484 1.29 2.86 3.06
N ALA A 485 0.30 3.23 2.23
CA ALA A 485 -1.12 3.10 2.54
C ALA A 485 -1.57 1.67 2.94
N PRO A 486 -1.26 0.60 2.18
CA PRO A 486 -1.61 -0.77 2.58
C PRO A 486 -0.77 -1.31 3.74
N LEU A 487 0.44 -0.77 3.95
CA LEU A 487 1.32 -1.20 5.04
C LEU A 487 0.72 -0.87 6.41
N VAL A 488 -0.02 0.25 6.53
CA VAL A 488 -0.73 0.64 7.77
C VAL A 488 -1.62 -0.51 8.30
N GLY A 489 -2.44 -1.11 7.45
CA GLY A 489 -3.30 -2.24 7.83
C GLY A 489 -2.51 -3.49 8.21
N SER A 490 -1.44 -3.77 7.45
CA SER A 490 -0.57 -4.93 7.69
C SER A 490 0.16 -4.83 9.04
N LEU A 491 0.70 -3.65 9.36
CA LEU A 491 1.38 -3.38 10.62
C LEU A 491 0.42 -3.41 11.79
N ALA A 492 -0.81 -2.89 11.64
CA ALA A 492 -1.84 -3.01 12.69
C ALA A 492 -2.19 -4.47 13.00
N TYR A 493 -2.34 -5.30 11.97
CA TYR A 493 -2.58 -6.73 12.14
C TYR A 493 -1.40 -7.44 12.84
N LEU A 494 -0.16 -7.17 12.41
CA LEU A 494 1.04 -7.81 12.97
C LEU A 494 1.30 -7.35 14.40
N ALA A 495 1.26 -6.05 14.67
CA ALA A 495 1.43 -5.50 16.01
C ALA A 495 0.45 -6.11 17.00
N HIS A 496 -0.83 -6.22 16.63
CA HIS A 496 -1.81 -6.91 17.47
C HIS A 496 -1.52 -8.41 17.64
N SER A 497 -1.19 -9.11 16.54
CA SER A 497 -0.93 -10.56 16.57
C SER A 497 0.27 -10.95 17.42
N PHE A 498 1.22 -10.03 17.62
CA PHE A 498 2.42 -10.21 18.44
C PHE A 498 2.34 -9.47 19.78
N GLY A 499 1.14 -9.06 20.23
CA GLY A 499 0.92 -8.51 21.57
C GLY A 499 1.50 -7.10 21.80
N GLN A 500 1.71 -6.33 20.73
CA GLN A 500 2.30 -4.99 20.79
C GLN A 500 1.25 -3.86 20.89
N LEU A 501 -0.05 -4.16 20.69
CA LEU A 501 -1.18 -3.22 20.74
C LEU A 501 -2.29 -3.65 21.71
#